data_AF-A0A0R2JIL4-F1
#
_entry.id   AF-A0A0R2JIL4-F1
#
_cell.length_a   1.000
_cell.length_b   1.000
_cell.length_c   1.000
_cell.angle_alpha   90.00
_cell.angle_beta   90.00
_cell.angle_gamma   90.00
#
_symmetry.space_group_name_H-M   'P 1'
#
loop_
_entity.id
_entity.type
_entity.pdbx_description
1 polymer ?
#
loop_
_entity_poly.entity_id
_entity_poly.type
_entity_poly.pdbx_seq_one_letter_code
_entity_poly.pdbx_strand_id
1 'polypeptide(L)' 'MNLTGTKSWAKKVLKENGYNQIMINKRPVRLANAKAQALYSEIIRLNLQSAH' A
#
# COMPACT_ATOMS: atom_id res chain seq x y z
N MET A 1 -2.12 18.17 -6.96
CA MET A 1 -2.72 17.71 -5.69
C MET A 1 -1.87 16.58 -5.13
N ASN A 2 -1.22 16.80 -3.99
CA ASN A 2 -0.46 15.75 -3.30
C ASN A 2 -1.42 14.60 -2.96
N LEU A 3 -1.25 13.46 -3.64
CA LEU A 3 -2.10 12.28 -3.49
C LEU A 3 -1.85 11.54 -2.15
N THR A 4 -0.92 12.03 -1.32
CA THR A 4 -0.61 11.49 0.00
C THR A 4 -1.87 11.40 0.84
N GLY A 5 -2.24 10.17 1.22
CA GLY A 5 -3.47 9.91 1.99
C GLY A 5 -4.68 9.42 1.20
N THR A 6 -4.57 9.19 -0.12
CA THR A 6 -5.63 8.51 -0.89
C THR A 6 -5.38 7.00 -1.03
N LYS A 7 -6.44 6.20 -1.18
CA LYS A 7 -6.32 4.74 -1.42
C LYS A 7 -5.53 4.47 -2.71
N SER A 8 -5.73 5.31 -3.73
CA SER A 8 -5.04 5.23 -5.01
C SER A 8 -3.54 5.47 -4.87
N TRP A 9 -3.12 6.43 -4.05
CA TRP A 9 -1.71 6.64 -3.71
C TRP A 9 -1.10 5.42 -3.03
N ALA A 10 -1.78 4.84 -2.04
CA ALA A 10 -1.25 3.68 -1.34
C ALA A 10 -1.04 2.48 -2.28
N LYS A 11 -1.98 2.24 -3.19
CA LYS A 11 -1.83 1.23 -4.24
C LYS A 11 -0.65 1.55 -5.17
N LYS A 12 -0.49 2.82 -5.54
CA LYS A 12 0.59 3.28 -6.41
C LYS A 12 1.96 3.05 -5.76
N VAL A 13 2.16 3.49 -4.52
CA VAL A 13 3.40 3.31 -3.75
C VAL A 13 3.77 1.84 -3.64
N LEU A 14 2.82 0.97 -3.26
CA LEU A 14 3.07 -0.47 -3.17
C LEU A 14 3.44 -1.07 -4.53
N LYS A 15 2.74 -0.67 -5.60
CA LYS A 15 3.01 -1.16 -6.96
C LYS A 15 4.34 -0.67 -7.52
N GLU A 16 4.72 0.59 -7.26
CA GLU A 16 6.03 1.16 -7.63
C GLU A 16 7.19 0.43 -6.94
N ASN A 17 6.94 -0.10 -5.74
CA ASN A 17 7.89 -0.93 -5.01
C ASN A 17 7.77 -2.44 -5.33
N GLY A 18 7.03 -2.82 -6.39
CA GLY A 18 6.93 -4.20 -6.87
C GLY A 18 5.88 -5.08 -6.17
N TYR A 19 5.10 -4.54 -5.23
CA TYR A 19 4.06 -5.30 -4.53
C TYR A 19 2.76 -5.34 -5.34
N ASN A 20 2.25 -6.54 -5.61
CA ASN A 20 0.93 -6.76 -6.23
C ASN A 20 -0.14 -7.22 -5.22
N GLN A 21 0.31 -7.65 -4.04
CA GLN A 21 -0.51 -8.18 -2.94
C GLN A 21 0.15 -7.78 -1.60
N ILE A 22 -0.67 -7.66 -0.55
CA ILE A 22 -0.22 -7.42 0.82
C ILE A 22 -0.73 -8.52 1.75
N MET A 23 -0.05 -8.72 2.87
CA MET A 23 -0.46 -9.74 3.85
C MET A 23 -1.43 -9.13 4.87
N ILE A 24 -2.68 -9.62 4.89
CA ILE A 24 -3.69 -9.25 5.89
C ILE A 24 -4.07 -10.50 6.67
N ASN A 25 -3.89 -10.50 7.99
CA ASN A 25 -4.19 -11.65 8.86
C ASN A 25 -3.58 -12.97 8.34
N LYS A 26 -2.30 -12.93 7.93
CA LYS A 26 -1.56 -14.06 7.34
C LYS A 26 -2.13 -14.57 6.00
N ARG A 27 -2.99 -13.82 5.33
CA ARG A 27 -3.52 -14.15 4.00
C ARG A 27 -3.06 -13.11 2.97
N PRO A 28 -2.60 -13.54 1.79
CA PRO A 28 -2.27 -12.62 0.71
C PRO A 28 -3.57 -12.01 0.14
N VAL A 29 -3.62 -10.68 0.07
CA VAL A 29 -4.75 -9.93 -0.47
C VAL A 29 -4.26 -9.00 -1.57
N ARG A 30 -4.88 -9.09 -2.76
CA ARG A 30 -4.59 -8.19 -3.88
C ARG A 30 -4.80 -6.74 -3.49
N LEU A 31 -3.92 -5.85 -3.94
CA LEU A 31 -4.03 -4.40 -3.67
C LEU A 31 -5.40 -3.84 -4.04
N ALA A 32 -6.01 -4.34 -5.12
CA ALA A 32 -7.34 -3.93 -5.58
C ALA A 32 -8.43 -4.13 -4.51
N ASN A 33 -8.36 -5.27 -3.79
CA ASN A 33 -9.35 -5.72 -2.82
C ASN A 33 -9.00 -5.30 -1.37
N ALA A 34 -7.76 -4.87 -1.13
CA ALA A 34 -7.34 -4.38 0.16
C ALA A 34 -8.06 -3.08 0.55
N LYS A 35 -8.33 -2.92 1.85
CA LYS A 35 -8.83 -1.67 2.44
C LYS A 35 -7.70 -0.64 2.50
N ALA A 36 -8.05 0.65 2.47
CA ALA A 36 -7.06 1.73 2.52
C ALA A 36 -6.15 1.62 3.76
N GLN A 37 -6.74 1.38 4.93
CA GLN A 37 -6.01 1.20 6.18
C GLN A 37 -4.96 0.08 6.11
N ALA A 38 -5.30 -1.08 5.53
CA ALA A 38 -4.36 -2.19 5.39
C ALA A 38 -3.21 -1.84 4.43
N LEU A 39 -3.49 -1.10 3.34
CA LEU A 39 -2.45 -0.60 2.44
C LEU A 39 -1.51 0.37 3.16
N TYR A 40 -2.04 1.28 3.97
CA TYR A 40 -1.22 2.21 4.77
C TYR A 40 -0.37 1.49 5.82
N SER A 41 -0.96 0.55 6.56
CA SER A 41 -0.22 -0.24 7.55
C SER A 41 0.93 -1.01 6.90
N GLU A 42 0.72 -1.59 5.72
CA GLU A 42 1.80 -2.30 5.01
C GLU A 42 2.87 -1.32 4.49
N ILE A 43 2.50 -0.15 3.97
CA ILE A 43 3.45 0.90 3.56
C ILE A 43 4.34 1.32 4.74
N ILE A 44 3.73 1.57 5.91
CA ILE A 44 4.46 1.94 7.13
C ILE A 44 5.37 0.80 7.60
N ARG A 45 4.86 -0.43 7.61
CA ARG A 45 5.62 -1.63 8.01
C ARG A 45 6.82 -1.88 7.11
N LEU A 46 6.67 -1.67 5.81
CA LEU A 46 7.74 -1.83 4.82
C LEU A 46 8.63 -0.58 4.72
N ASN A 47 8.35 0.47 5.52
CA ASN A 47 9.01 1.78 5.47
C ASN A 47 9.08 2.36 4.04
N LEU A 48 8.03 2.14 3.26
CA LEU A 48 7.89 2.66 1.90
C LEU A 48 7.40 4.11 1.95
N GLN A 49 8.15 4.96 2.63
CA GLN A 49 7.99 6.40 2.40
C GLN A 49 8.47 6.67 0.99
N SER A 50 7.66 7.35 0.15
CA SER A 50 8.15 7.88 -1.11
C SER A 50 9.39 8.70 -0.79
N ALA A 51 10.58 8.14 -1.06
CA ALA A 51 11.83 8.86 -1.00
C ALA A 51 11.67 10.02 -1.97
N HIS A 52 11.59 11.21 -1.40
CA HIS A 52 11.28 12.44 -2.09
C HIS A 52 12.55 13.07 -2.67
#